data_AF-A0A7C5NNX5-F1
#
_entry.id   AF-A0A7C5NNX5-F1
#
_cell.length_a   1.000
_cell.length_b   1.000
_cell.length_c   1.000
_cell.angle_alpha   90.00
_cell.angle_beta   90.00
_cell.angle_gamma   90.00
#
_symmetry.space_group_name_H-M   'P 1'
#
loop_
_entity.id
_entity.type
_entity.pdbx_description
1 polymer ?
#
loop_
_entity_poly.entity_id
_entity_poly.type
_entity_poly.pdbx_seq_one_letter_code
_entity_poly.pdbx_strand_id
1 'polypeptide(L)'
;MFITLIFVISGVLMFLWNAILPDLIGVNSISYWQSMGLLILSRILFGRFSKPERRTSFPYQKFKEKFQNMSFEEREKFREKWKS
;
A
#
# COMPACT_ATOMS: atom_id res chain seq x y z
N MET A 1 6.76 11.61 -6.34
CA MET A 1 6.19 11.21 -5.04
C MET A 1 6.84 9.96 -4.43
N PHE A 2 7.04 8.87 -5.17
CA PHE A 2 7.67 7.67 -4.58
C PHE A 2 9.15 7.86 -4.21
N ILE A 3 9.90 8.59 -5.02
CA ILE A 3 11.32 8.89 -4.75
C ILE A 3 11.44 9.72 -3.47
N THR A 4 10.68 10.81 -3.34
CA THR A 4 10.67 11.66 -2.14
C THR A 4 10.34 10.85 -0.87
N LEU A 5 9.40 9.91 -0.95
CA LEU A 5 9.08 9.03 0.17
C LEU A 5 10.27 8.14 0.57
N ILE A 6 11.01 7.60 -0.39
CA ILE A 6 12.20 6.78 -0.13
C ILE A 6 13.29 7.58 0.58
N PHE A 7 13.54 8.82 0.15
CA PHE A 7 14.50 9.71 0.80
C PHE A 7 14.11 10.01 2.26
N VAL A 8 12.83 10.31 2.50
CA VAL A 8 12.31 10.55 3.86
C VAL A 8 12.45 9.30 4.73
N ILE A 9 12.05 8.12 4.23
CA ILE A 9 12.15 6.86 4.96
C ILE A 9 13.62 6.52 5.27
N SER A 10 14.55 6.79 4.35
CA SER A 10 15.98 6.55 4.56
C SER A 10 16.57 7.42 5.67
N GLY A 11 16.12 8.68 5.77
CA GLY A 11 16.49 9.57 6.87
C GLY A 11 15.94 9.10 8.21
N VAL A 12 14.67 8.69 8.26
CA VAL A 12 14.04 8.15 9.48
C VAL A 12 14.74 6.87 9.93
N LEU A 13 15.06 5.96 9.01
CA LEU A 13 15.77 4.73 9.34
C LEU A 13 17.16 5.01 9.93
N MET A 14 17.91 5.97 9.36
CA MET A 14 19.21 6.38 9.90
C MET A 14 19.08 6.94 11.32
N PHE A 15 18.12 7.84 11.55
CA PHE A 15 17.89 8.44 12.86
C PHE A 15 17.53 7.37 13.90
N LEU A 16 16.57 6.50 13.57
CA LEU A 16 16.12 5.44 14.46
C LEU A 16 17.22 4.42 14.74
N TRP A 17 18.01 4.06 13.72
CA TRP A 17 19.15 3.17 13.88
C TRP A 17 20.15 3.78 14.85
N ASN A 18 20.59 5.02 14.61
CA ASN A 18 21.62 5.67 15.42
C ASN A 18 21.15 5.99 16.85
N ALA A 19 19.84 6.13 17.07
CA ALA A 19 19.27 6.37 18.39
C ALA A 19 19.04 5.11 19.23
N ILE A 20 18.94 3.92 18.61
CA ILE A 20 18.51 2.69 19.30
C ILE A 20 19.60 1.62 19.28
N LEU A 21 20.14 1.32 18.09
CA LEU A 21 20.97 0.13 17.91
C LEU A 21 22.37 0.24 18.54
N PRO A 22 23.07 1.38 18.42
CA PRO A 22 24.33 1.58 19.14
C PRO A 22 24.17 1.44 20.65
N ASP A 23 23.09 1.98 21.21
CA ASP A 23 22.85 1.99 22.65
C ASP A 23 22.42 0.61 23.18
N LEU A 24 21.66 -0.16 22.41
CA LEU A 24 21.15 -1.46 22.86
C LEU A 24 22.11 -2.62 22.61
N ILE A 25 22.84 -2.62 21.48
CA ILE A 25 23.57 -3.80 20.99
C ILE A 25 25.06 -3.48 20.77
N GLY A 26 25.50 -2.24 21.03
CA GLY A 26 26.89 -1.82 20.84
C GLY A 26 27.35 -1.83 19.37
N VAL A 27 26.40 -1.76 18.43
CA VAL A 27 26.71 -1.75 16.99
C VAL A 27 27.04 -0.33 16.52
N ASN A 28 27.85 -0.20 15.47
CA ASN A 28 28.22 1.11 14.95
C ASN A 28 27.02 1.87 14.38
N SER A 29 27.07 3.20 14.51
CA SER A 29 26.15 4.11 13.83
C SER A 29 26.28 3.96 12.32
N ILE A 30 25.15 4.11 11.62
CA ILE A 30 25.11 4.05 10.16
C ILE A 30 24.99 5.45 9.55
N SER A 31 25.63 5.63 8.40
CA SER A 31 25.49 6.85 7.59
C SER A 31 24.25 6.80 6.69
N TYR A 32 23.86 7.94 6.13
CA TYR A 32 22.72 8.04 5.20
C TYR A 32 22.84 7.06 4.01
N TRP A 33 24.05 6.87 3.47
CA TRP A 33 24.29 5.93 2.39
C TRP A 33 24.14 4.46 2.82
N GLN A 34 24.47 4.15 4.07
CA GLN A 34 24.28 2.81 4.62
C GLN A 34 22.79 2.52 4.89
N SER A 35 22.03 3.49 5.43
CA SER A 35 20.58 3.32 5.60
C SER A 35 19.86 3.16 4.25
N MET A 36 20.29 3.93 3.24
CA MET A 36 19.78 3.81 1.88
C MET A 36 20.13 2.46 1.25
N GLY A 37 21.37 1.99 1.42
CA GLY A 37 21.81 0.66 0.99
C GLY A 37 21.02 -0.47 1.64
N LEU A 38 20.76 -0.39 2.95
CA LEU A 38 19.93 -1.35 3.69
C LEU A 38 18.49 -1.38 3.18
N LEU A 39 17.89 -0.23 2.90
CA LEU A 39 16.56 -0.15 2.32
C LEU A 39 16.50 -0.74 0.91
N ILE A 40 17.48 -0.44 0.07
CA ILE A 40 17.57 -1.01 -1.29
C ILE A 40 17.74 -2.53 -1.20
N LEU A 41 18.63 -3.02 -0.33
CA LEU A 41 18.83 -4.45 -0.11
C LEU A 41 17.53 -5.12 0.37
N SER A 42 16.86 -4.55 1.36
CA SER A 42 15.56 -5.01 1.84
C SER A 42 14.51 -5.02 0.72
N ARG A 43 14.50 -3.99 -0.14
CA ARG A 43 13.60 -3.94 -1.30
C ARG A 43 13.96 -4.98 -2.36
N ILE A 44 15.23 -5.35 -2.53
CA ILE A 44 15.62 -6.41 -3.46
C ILE A 44 15.24 -7.78 -2.88
N LEU A 45 15.51 -8.01 -1.59
CA LEU A 45 15.24 -9.27 -0.89
C LEU A 45 13.75 -9.55 -0.70
N PHE A 46 13.02 -8.59 -0.12
CA PHE A 46 11.59 -8.74 0.20
C PHE A 46 10.68 -8.18 -0.89
N GLY A 47 11.19 -7.25 -1.70
CA GLY A 47 10.36 -6.49 -2.62
C GLY A 47 10.12 -7.09 -4.00
N ARG A 48 10.78 -8.21 -4.33
CA ARG A 48 10.53 -8.99 -5.56
C ARG A 48 9.42 -10.04 -5.42
N PHE A 49 8.72 -10.09 -4.28
CA PHE A 49 7.66 -11.08 -4.01
C PHE A 49 6.22 -10.61 -4.21
N SER A 50 5.98 -9.38 -4.65
CA SER A 50 4.63 -8.98 -5.11
C SER A 50 4.58 -8.96 -6.64
N LYS A 51 4.40 -10.13 -7.25
CA LYS A 51 3.49 -10.19 -8.39
C LYS A 51 2.09 -9.94 -7.78
N PRO A 52 1.40 -8.82 -8.05
CA PRO A 52 -0.05 -8.88 -8.00
C PRO A 52 -0.44 -9.85 -9.11
N GLU A 53 -0.65 -11.10 -8.70
CA GLU A 53 -1.42 -12.07 -9.44
C GLU A 53 -2.67 -11.35 -9.96
N ARG A 54 -2.90 -11.44 -11.27
CA ARG A 54 -4.09 -10.87 -11.94
C ARG A 54 -5.36 -11.45 -11.31
N ARG A 55 -5.87 -10.82 -10.27
CA ARG A 55 -7.17 -11.11 -9.65
C ARG A 55 -7.63 -9.77 -9.07
N THR A 56 -8.56 -9.04 -9.65
CA THR A 56 -9.85 -9.46 -10.17
C THR A 56 -10.45 -8.20 -10.79
N SER A 57 -10.94 -8.31 -12.03
CA SER A 57 -11.95 -7.39 -12.54
C SER A 57 -13.18 -7.56 -11.65
N PHE A 58 -13.26 -6.82 -10.55
CA PHE A 58 -14.48 -6.77 -9.73
C PHE A 58 -15.58 -6.04 -10.52
N PRO A 59 -16.84 -6.45 -10.34
CA PRO A 59 -17.90 -6.53 -11.35
C PRO A 59 -18.62 -5.21 -11.61
N TYR A 60 -17.89 -4.10 -11.69
CA TYR A 60 -18.50 -2.79 -11.88
C TYR A 60 -19.30 -2.70 -13.19
N GLN A 61 -18.80 -3.32 -14.26
CA GLN A 61 -19.52 -3.40 -15.54
C GLN A 61 -20.84 -4.18 -15.42
N LYS A 62 -20.83 -5.36 -14.80
CA LYS A 62 -22.06 -6.16 -14.61
C LYS A 62 -23.07 -5.48 -13.70
N PHE A 63 -22.60 -4.77 -12.67
CA PHE A 63 -23.49 -4.01 -11.79
C PHE A 63 -24.11 -2.81 -12.52
N LYS A 64 -23.32 -2.10 -13.33
CA LYS A 64 -23.77 -0.98 -14.16
C LYS A 64 -24.81 -1.41 -15.21
N GLU A 65 -24.58 -2.52 -15.92
CA GLU A 65 -25.54 -3.07 -16.88
C GLU A 65 -26.84 -3.49 -16.22
N LYS A 66 -26.77 -4.14 -15.05
CA LYS A 66 -27.96 -4.53 -14.29
C LYS A 66 -28.78 -3.32 -13.81
N PHE A 67 -28.10 -2.21 -13.44
CA PHE A 67 -28.77 -0.96 -13.04
C PHE A 67 -29.41 -0.22 -14.23
N GLN A 68 -28.77 -0.26 -15.40
CA GLN A 68 -29.27 0.38 -16.62
C GLN A 68 -30.48 -0.33 -17.21
N ASN A 69 -30.54 -1.66 -17.12
CA ASN A 69 -31.66 -2.47 -17.61
C ASN A 69 -32.83 -2.62 -16.61
N MET A 70 -32.73 -2.01 -15.43
CA MET A 70 -33.78 -2.09 -14.41
C MET A 70 -34.98 -1.21 -14.81
N SER A 71 -36.18 -1.81 -14.89
CA SER A 71 -37.43 -1.13 -15.25
C SER A 71 -37.90 -0.17 -14.14
N PHE A 72 -38.84 0.72 -14.45
CA PHE A 72 -39.30 1.74 -13.51
C PHE A 72 -39.91 1.11 -12.23
N GLU A 73 -40.66 0.01 -12.38
CA GLU A 73 -41.26 -0.74 -11.26
C GLU A 73 -40.22 -1.38 -10.32
N GLU A 74 -39.12 -1.92 -10.87
CA GLU A 74 -38.07 -2.51 -10.03
C GLU A 74 -37.32 -1.42 -9.22
N ARG A 75 -37.14 -0.23 -9.79
CA ARG A 75 -36.48 0.89 -9.09
C ARG A 75 -37.30 1.40 -7.91
N GLU A 76 -38.62 1.32 -7.94
CA GLU A 76 -39.48 1.69 -6.81
C GLU A 76 -39.38 0.68 -5.67
N LYS A 77 -39.45 -0.62 -5.96
CA LYS A 77 -39.26 -1.67 -4.96
C LYS A 77 -37.88 -1.60 -4.29
N PHE A 78 -36.84 -1.24 -5.05
CA PHE A 78 -35.51 -0.99 -4.50
C PHE A 78 -35.48 0.22 -3.55
N ARG A 79 -36.16 1.32 -3.88
CA ARG A 79 -36.23 2.50 -3.00
C ARG A 79 -37.02 2.23 -1.73
N GLU A 80 -38.12 1.50 -1.81
CA GLU A 80 -38.91 1.12 -0.63
C GLU A 80 -38.09 0.26 0.34
N LYS A 81 -37.32 -0.71 -0.18
CA LYS A 81 -36.49 -1.60 0.63
C LYS A 81 -35.29 -0.91 1.29
N TRP A 82 -34.82 0.22 0.74
CA TRP A 82 -33.74 1.04 1.31
C TRP A 82 -34.22 2.10 2.30
N LYS A 83 -35.54 2.35 2.37
CA LYS A 83 -36.15 3.30 3.30
C LYS A 83 -36.59 2.65 4.62
N SER A 84 -36.55 1.31 4.70
CA SER A 84 -36.74 0.52 5.92
C SER A 84 -35.41 0.24 6.60
#